data_AF-A0A6A5XCY8-F1
#
_entry.id   AF-A0A6A5XCY8-F1
#
_cell.length_a   1.000
_cell.length_b   1.000
_cell.length_c   1.000
_cell.angle_alpha   90.00
_cell.angle_beta   90.00
_cell.angle_gamma   90.00
#
_symmetry.space_group_name_H-M   'P 1'
#
loop_
_entity.id
_entity.type
_entity.pdbx_description
1 polymer ?
#
loop_
_entity_poly.entity_id
_entity_poly.type
_entity_poly.pdbx_seq_one_letter_code
_entity_poly.pdbx_strand_id
1 'polypeptide(L)'
;MSNSTATRETIKLNHIDPDRLAPEDAYNSEASRGPLAVEAAMSARWRRERTRSASRRRKGNYKKLLWFKQPFPDNYTDEETFLDHLQRNPRLQPYEFWSLMADSTVIVQHIASVAIFCCCFVAIVQERVSPISVVSWASFCTVLAWALWDYWLGEEEAEAAKAAADKQENGVEEVTNTWSGSVLPPKGPHGSELALENEGKFRPVHSHTTSTTSITSNESEAPRTGQADPLPGSPTKQQAPYVDPTSSISPRNQQRLATVKSALLIYAALLGLSPILKSLTMSTTSDSIWAMSTWLLCMNVAFFDYGEGSGSHLPASISTNSALMASTVLASRLPSTTHVFSLTLFSIEVFGLFPIFRRQLRSRSWHGNLVLTIALVVNACGGVCVTLTGGGRGAWIAGVILGGVITFFAMGICSWWLIGLQKYKNEIRGPWDPARPIIRRRWD
;
A
#
# COMPACT_ATOMS: atom_id res chain seq x y z
N MET A 1 18.20 -14.36 -72.08
CA MET A 1 19.51 -14.07 -71.47
C MET A 1 19.48 -12.60 -71.07
N SER A 2 19.71 -12.10 -69.84
CA SER A 2 20.16 -12.65 -68.56
C SER A 2 20.23 -11.46 -67.58
N ASN A 3 19.74 -11.63 -66.33
CA ASN A 3 20.17 -10.97 -65.06
C ASN A 3 20.08 -9.42 -64.97
N SER A 4 19.78 -8.72 -63.87
CA SER A 4 19.65 -9.00 -62.43
C SER A 4 18.87 -7.83 -61.79
N THR A 5 18.06 -8.16 -60.79
CA THR A 5 17.41 -7.31 -59.78
C THR A 5 18.38 -6.53 -58.89
N ALA A 6 17.99 -5.34 -58.41
CA ALA A 6 18.34 -4.82 -57.07
C ALA A 6 17.43 -3.64 -56.67
N THR A 7 16.44 -3.93 -55.81
CA THR A 7 15.62 -2.97 -55.07
C THR A 7 16.44 -2.28 -53.99
N ARG A 8 16.36 -0.95 -53.92
CA ARG A 8 17.08 -0.10 -52.96
C ARG A 8 16.27 -0.01 -51.66
N GLU A 9 16.60 -0.82 -50.67
CA GLU A 9 16.05 -0.69 -49.30
C GLU A 9 16.64 0.56 -48.63
N THR A 10 15.78 1.53 -48.32
CA THR A 10 16.10 2.66 -47.45
C THR A 10 16.05 2.20 -46.00
N ILE A 11 17.21 2.08 -45.36
CA ILE A 11 17.38 1.83 -43.93
C ILE A 11 16.72 2.98 -43.15
N LYS A 12 15.62 2.70 -42.44
CA LYS A 12 15.04 3.61 -41.45
C LYS A 12 16.04 3.78 -40.30
N LEU A 13 16.54 4.99 -40.11
CA LEU A 13 17.24 5.39 -38.88
C LEU A 13 16.23 5.32 -37.73
N ASN A 14 16.42 4.37 -36.81
CA ASN A 14 15.68 4.31 -35.56
C ASN A 14 15.90 5.63 -34.79
N HIS A 15 14.87 6.46 -34.71
CA HIS A 15 14.84 7.60 -33.80
C HIS A 15 14.69 7.02 -32.38
N ILE A 16 15.79 7.00 -31.63
CA ILE A 16 15.79 6.55 -30.22
C ILE A 16 14.86 7.49 -29.44
N ASP A 17 13.83 6.91 -28.84
CA ASP A 17 12.84 7.63 -28.04
C ASP A 17 13.48 8.02 -26.69
N PRO A 18 13.65 9.32 -26.38
CA PRO A 18 14.38 9.78 -25.20
C PRO A 18 13.76 9.33 -23.86
N ASP A 19 12.49 8.92 -23.87
CA ASP A 19 11.77 8.43 -22.70
C ASP A 19 11.93 6.91 -22.46
N ARG A 20 12.68 6.20 -23.31
CA ARG A 20 12.85 4.74 -23.26
C ARG A 20 14.30 4.28 -23.52
N LEU A 21 15.27 4.83 -22.78
CA LEU A 21 16.63 4.27 -22.79
C LEU A 21 16.75 3.10 -21.82
N ALA A 22 17.16 1.94 -22.33
CA ALA A 22 17.59 0.82 -21.50
C ALA A 22 19.03 1.07 -20.98
N PRO A 23 19.45 0.47 -19.85
CA PRO A 23 20.80 0.65 -19.32
C PRO A 23 21.91 0.28 -20.33
N GLU A 24 21.66 -0.71 -21.19
CA GLU A 24 22.58 -1.11 -22.27
C GLU A 24 22.80 -0.03 -23.34
N ASP A 25 21.83 0.86 -23.57
CA ASP A 25 21.93 1.91 -24.60
C ASP A 25 22.95 3.00 -24.23
N ALA A 26 23.24 3.15 -22.93
CA ALA A 26 24.27 4.08 -22.44
C ALA A 26 25.69 3.64 -22.80
N TYR A 27 25.91 2.33 -23.02
CA TYR A 27 27.21 1.77 -23.37
C TYR A 27 27.38 1.52 -24.88
N ASN A 28 26.28 1.33 -25.61
CA ASN A 28 26.32 0.89 -27.01
C ASN A 28 26.55 1.99 -28.04
N SER A 29 26.63 3.27 -27.66
CA SER A 29 26.87 4.37 -28.60
C SER A 29 28.23 4.31 -29.33
N GLU A 30 29.17 3.46 -28.90
CA GLU A 30 30.50 3.34 -29.53
C GLU A 30 30.74 2.01 -30.29
N ALA A 31 29.79 1.08 -30.28
CA ALA A 31 30.02 -0.30 -30.71
C ALA A 31 29.61 -0.65 -32.16
N SER A 32 29.33 0.32 -33.03
CA SER A 32 29.20 0.05 -34.48
C SER A 32 30.55 0.21 -35.17
N ARG A 33 31.45 -0.77 -34.96
CA ARG A 33 32.67 -0.96 -35.75
C ARG A 33 32.72 -2.37 -36.34
N GLY A 34 32.64 -2.44 -37.67
CA GLY A 34 33.06 -3.59 -38.50
C GLY A 34 32.18 -3.76 -39.75
N PRO A 35 32.73 -4.20 -40.91
CA PRO A 35 33.75 -5.24 -40.98
C PRO A 35 35.10 -4.84 -41.60
N LEU A 36 36.04 -5.75 -41.35
CA LEU A 36 37.47 -5.73 -41.59
C LEU A 36 37.88 -5.73 -43.06
N ALA A 37 39.14 -5.32 -43.25
CA ALA A 37 40.04 -5.55 -44.39
C ALA A 37 39.83 -4.65 -45.61
N VAL A 38 40.71 -3.64 -45.73
CA VAL A 38 41.71 -3.48 -46.82
C VAL A 38 42.46 -2.15 -46.58
N GLU A 39 43.75 -2.14 -46.91
CA GLU A 39 44.66 -0.99 -47.05
C GLU A 39 45.33 -0.36 -45.81
N ALA A 40 46.32 -1.10 -45.33
CA ALA A 40 47.53 -0.54 -44.77
C ALA A 40 48.43 0.09 -45.87
N ALA A 41 48.14 1.33 -46.32
CA ALA A 41 49.11 2.20 -47.02
C ALA A 41 48.61 3.64 -47.29
N MET A 42 48.03 4.35 -46.32
CA MET A 42 47.76 5.80 -46.47
C MET A 42 48.06 6.56 -45.16
N SER A 43 49.35 6.75 -44.85
CA SER A 43 49.83 6.92 -43.47
C SER A 43 50.25 8.33 -43.01
N ALA A 44 49.93 9.43 -43.69
CA ALA A 44 50.23 10.76 -43.13
C ALA A 44 49.22 11.86 -43.45
N ARG A 45 48.72 11.91 -44.68
CA ARG A 45 47.84 13.00 -45.15
C ARG A 45 46.44 12.92 -44.54
N TRP A 46 45.85 11.73 -44.52
CA TRP A 46 44.55 11.45 -43.88
C TRP A 46 44.56 11.60 -42.35
N ARG A 47 45.73 11.44 -41.71
CA ARG A 47 45.88 11.61 -40.25
C ARG A 47 45.78 13.09 -39.87
N ARG A 48 46.31 13.98 -40.71
CA ARG A 48 46.26 15.45 -40.54
C ARG A 48 44.87 16.03 -40.89
N GLU A 49 44.17 15.42 -41.83
CA GLU A 49 42.77 15.75 -42.17
C GLU A 49 41.80 15.29 -41.06
N ARG A 50 42.01 14.11 -40.47
CA ARG A 50 41.22 13.61 -39.32
C ARG A 50 41.44 14.43 -38.05
N THR A 51 42.66 14.87 -37.75
CA THR A 51 42.91 15.71 -36.57
C THR A 51 42.32 17.11 -36.69
N ARG A 52 42.26 17.69 -37.91
CA ARG A 52 41.55 18.95 -38.17
C ARG A 52 40.02 18.80 -38.24
N SER A 53 39.52 17.63 -38.60
CA SER A 53 38.09 17.34 -38.64
C SER A 53 37.53 16.94 -37.27
N ALA A 54 38.35 16.35 -36.39
CA ALA A 54 37.98 16.02 -35.02
C ALA A 54 37.80 17.27 -34.12
N SER A 55 38.52 18.37 -34.39
CA SER A 55 38.32 19.62 -33.65
C SER A 55 37.03 20.37 -34.03
N ARG A 56 36.42 19.99 -35.17
CA ARG A 56 35.11 20.48 -35.64
C ARG A 56 34.01 19.45 -35.45
N ARG A 57 34.19 18.46 -34.56
CA ARG A 57 33.06 17.69 -34.07
C ARG A 57 32.20 18.68 -33.29
N ARG A 58 31.08 19.12 -33.91
CA ARG A 58 30.07 19.95 -33.27
C ARG A 58 29.89 19.40 -31.86
N LYS A 59 30.23 20.20 -30.83
CA LYS A 59 29.87 19.85 -29.46
C LYS A 59 28.37 19.61 -29.51
N GLY A 60 27.98 18.35 -29.32
CA GLY A 60 26.56 18.00 -29.29
C GLY A 60 25.93 18.79 -28.14
N ASN A 61 24.66 19.16 -28.28
CA ASN A 61 23.96 19.87 -27.22
C ASN A 61 24.03 19.02 -25.94
N TYR A 62 24.25 19.70 -24.80
CA TYR A 62 24.21 19.05 -23.50
C TYR A 62 22.85 18.37 -23.30
N LYS A 63 22.85 17.14 -22.79
CA LYS A 63 21.61 16.40 -22.53
C LYS A 63 21.47 16.16 -21.03
N LYS A 64 20.30 16.44 -20.47
CA LYS A 64 20.01 16.27 -19.03
C LYS A 64 19.67 14.81 -18.71
N LEU A 65 20.62 13.90 -18.96
CA LEU A 65 20.51 12.47 -18.65
C LEU A 65 21.52 12.12 -17.58
N LEU A 66 21.03 11.62 -16.45
CA LEU A 66 21.89 11.12 -15.38
C LEU A 66 22.65 9.87 -15.86
N TRP A 67 23.94 9.77 -15.53
CA TRP A 67 24.83 8.63 -15.85
C TRP A 67 25.20 8.41 -17.33
N PHE A 68 24.81 9.30 -18.25
CA PHE A 68 25.23 9.25 -19.66
C PHE A 68 26.55 10.00 -19.86
N LYS A 69 27.57 9.37 -20.44
CA LYS A 69 28.88 10.02 -20.71
C LYS A 69 28.77 11.03 -21.85
N GLN A 70 29.12 12.29 -21.57
CA GLN A 70 29.01 13.41 -22.50
C GLN A 70 30.33 14.16 -22.65
N PRO A 71 30.55 14.91 -23.76
CA PRO A 71 31.77 15.69 -23.98
C PRO A 71 31.78 17.02 -23.18
N PHE A 72 31.24 16.99 -21.96
CA PHE A 72 31.15 18.11 -21.03
C PHE A 72 31.71 17.65 -19.67
N PRO A 73 32.43 18.52 -18.93
CA PRO A 73 32.92 18.16 -17.60
C PRO A 73 31.75 17.89 -16.65
N ASP A 74 31.97 17.06 -15.63
CA ASP A 74 30.90 16.62 -14.70
C ASP A 74 30.21 17.78 -13.96
N ASN A 75 30.90 18.91 -13.78
CA ASN A 75 30.35 20.13 -13.17
C ASN A 75 29.71 21.10 -14.18
N TYR A 76 29.59 20.72 -15.45
CA TYR A 76 29.01 21.58 -16.49
C TYR A 76 27.49 21.68 -16.32
N THR A 77 27.01 22.90 -16.17
CA THR A 77 25.59 23.25 -16.18
C THR A 77 25.33 24.18 -17.35
N ASP A 78 24.32 23.88 -18.16
CA ASP A 78 23.94 24.73 -19.29
C ASP A 78 23.13 25.93 -18.79
N GLU A 79 23.76 27.10 -18.66
CA GLU A 79 23.16 28.31 -18.06
C GLU A 79 21.90 28.79 -18.81
N GLU A 80 21.81 28.57 -20.11
CA GLU A 80 20.67 29.01 -20.92
C GLU A 80 19.46 28.10 -20.73
N THR A 81 19.66 26.78 -20.74
CA THR A 81 18.54 25.83 -20.66
C THR A 81 18.25 25.32 -19.26
N PHE A 82 19.09 25.64 -18.25
CA PHE A 82 19.07 25.03 -16.92
C PHE A 82 17.66 24.99 -16.31
N LEU A 83 16.96 26.12 -16.30
CA LEU A 83 15.65 26.30 -15.69
C LEU A 83 14.46 26.08 -16.64
N ASP A 84 14.70 25.88 -17.94
CA ASP A 84 13.63 25.81 -18.94
C ASP A 84 12.67 24.63 -18.74
N HIS A 85 13.13 23.56 -18.09
CA HIS A 85 12.33 22.37 -17.82
C HIS A 85 11.75 22.35 -16.40
N LEU A 86 11.86 23.45 -15.67
CA LEU A 86 11.29 23.57 -14.33
C LEU A 86 9.77 23.72 -14.45
N GLN A 87 9.04 22.63 -14.21
CA GLN A 87 7.59 22.63 -14.25
C GLN A 87 7.04 22.81 -12.84
N ARG A 88 6.21 23.84 -12.65
CA ARG A 88 5.45 24.02 -11.42
C ARG A 88 4.15 23.22 -11.50
N ASN A 89 3.90 22.39 -10.50
CA ASN A 89 2.67 21.63 -10.34
C ASN A 89 2.23 20.79 -11.56
N PRO A 90 3.13 20.08 -12.28
CA PRO A 90 2.76 19.37 -13.51
C PRO A 90 1.77 18.22 -13.31
N ARG A 91 1.58 17.75 -12.07
CA ARG A 91 0.63 16.69 -11.70
C ARG A 91 -0.44 17.18 -10.71
N LEU A 92 -0.83 18.45 -10.77
CA LEU A 92 -1.92 18.95 -9.94
C LEU A 92 -3.23 18.30 -10.38
N GLN A 93 -3.73 17.36 -9.57
CA GLN A 93 -5.09 16.86 -9.70
C GLN A 93 -6.00 17.74 -8.83
N PRO A 94 -7.02 18.40 -9.42
CA PRO A 94 -8.00 19.14 -8.62
C PRO A 94 -8.76 18.15 -7.73
N TYR A 95 -9.01 18.54 -6.48
CA TYR A 95 -9.80 17.70 -5.59
C TYR A 95 -11.27 17.87 -5.92
N GLU A 96 -11.94 16.77 -6.24
CA GLU A 96 -13.40 16.73 -6.32
C GLU A 96 -13.99 16.71 -4.92
N PHE A 97 -14.92 17.63 -4.63
CA PHE A 97 -15.50 17.79 -3.28
C PHE A 97 -16.08 16.48 -2.73
N TRP A 98 -16.87 15.77 -3.54
CA TRP A 98 -17.52 14.53 -3.12
C TRP A 98 -16.53 13.38 -2.91
N SER A 99 -15.46 13.32 -3.72
CA SER A 99 -14.39 12.33 -3.54
C SER A 99 -13.62 12.61 -2.24
N LEU A 100 -13.35 13.88 -1.96
CA LEU A 100 -12.63 14.26 -0.74
C LEU A 100 -13.47 14.01 0.51
N MET A 101 -14.77 14.27 0.43
CA MET A 101 -15.70 13.95 1.52
C MET A 101 -15.78 12.43 1.75
N ALA A 102 -15.78 11.65 0.67
CA ALA A 102 -15.66 10.20 0.70
C ALA A 102 -14.35 9.69 1.33
N ASP A 103 -13.22 10.36 1.08
CA ASP A 103 -11.94 10.01 1.67
C ASP A 103 -11.86 10.39 3.15
N SER A 104 -12.51 11.49 3.54
CA SER A 104 -12.60 11.92 4.94
C SER A 104 -13.31 10.91 5.86
N THR A 105 -14.07 9.94 5.30
CA THR A 105 -14.74 8.92 6.10
C THR A 105 -13.77 8.07 6.90
N VAL A 106 -12.52 7.84 6.43
CA VAL A 106 -11.53 7.04 7.17
C VAL A 106 -11.17 7.71 8.50
N ILE A 107 -11.04 9.04 8.49
CA ILE A 107 -10.75 9.84 9.66
C ILE A 107 -11.94 9.78 10.62
N VAL A 108 -13.15 10.01 10.10
CA VAL A 108 -14.38 9.97 10.89
C VAL A 108 -14.61 8.60 11.52
N GLN A 109 -14.37 7.50 10.80
CA GLN A 109 -14.50 6.15 11.33
C GLN A 109 -13.52 5.91 12.49
N HIS A 110 -12.27 6.38 12.39
CA HIS A 110 -11.31 6.24 13.49
C HIS A 110 -11.73 7.04 14.72
N ILE A 111 -12.08 8.33 14.55
CA ILE A 111 -12.54 9.18 15.66
C ILE A 111 -13.81 8.60 16.29
N ALA A 112 -14.75 8.10 15.48
CA ALA A 112 -15.95 7.43 15.96
C ALA A 112 -15.63 6.17 16.77
N SER A 113 -14.66 5.36 16.33
CA SER A 113 -14.23 4.17 17.09
C SER A 113 -13.62 4.52 18.45
N VAL A 114 -12.81 5.60 18.53
CA VAL A 114 -12.27 6.13 19.78
C VAL A 114 -13.40 6.65 20.68
N ALA A 115 -14.36 7.38 20.12
CA ALA A 115 -15.51 7.89 20.86
C ALA A 115 -16.39 6.77 21.41
N ILE A 116 -16.66 5.72 20.61
CA ILE A 116 -17.40 4.53 21.06
C ILE A 116 -16.64 3.84 22.20
N PHE A 117 -15.32 3.67 22.08
CA PHE A 117 -14.49 3.11 23.14
C PHE A 117 -14.63 3.90 24.46
N CYS A 118 -14.50 5.23 24.41
CA CYS A 118 -14.69 6.09 25.57
C CYS A 118 -16.12 6.00 26.14
N CYS A 119 -17.14 5.96 25.29
CA CYS A 119 -18.53 5.82 25.74
C CYS A 119 -18.77 4.49 26.44
N CYS A 120 -18.24 3.39 25.90
CA CYS A 120 -18.30 2.08 26.54
C CYS A 120 -17.59 2.08 27.90
N PHE A 121 -16.39 2.67 27.99
CA PHE A 121 -15.67 2.81 29.25
C PHE A 121 -16.49 3.58 30.30
N VAL A 122 -17.04 4.74 29.94
CA VAL A 122 -17.88 5.55 30.84
C VAL A 122 -19.15 4.78 31.24
N ALA A 123 -19.80 4.07 30.31
CA ALA A 123 -20.98 3.27 30.58
C ALA A 123 -20.70 2.11 31.56
N ILE A 124 -19.51 1.51 31.47
CA ILE A 124 -19.02 0.49 32.40
C ILE A 124 -18.78 1.09 33.78
N VAL A 125 -18.11 2.25 33.86
CA VAL A 125 -17.82 2.94 35.14
C VAL A 125 -19.10 3.42 35.83
N GLN A 126 -20.12 3.83 35.06
CA GLN A 126 -21.43 4.21 35.57
C GLN A 126 -22.36 3.02 35.87
N GLU A 127 -21.87 1.78 35.76
CA GLU A 127 -22.62 0.53 35.96
C GLU A 127 -23.90 0.40 35.10
N ARG A 128 -23.96 1.12 33.98
CA ARG A 128 -25.11 1.08 33.05
C ARG A 128 -25.09 -0.13 32.14
N VAL A 129 -23.89 -0.61 31.81
CA VAL A 129 -23.68 -1.72 30.89
C VAL A 129 -22.65 -2.66 31.50
N SER A 130 -22.92 -3.96 31.43
CA SER A 130 -21.98 -4.96 31.93
C SER A 130 -20.77 -5.08 30.99
N PRO A 131 -19.52 -5.12 31.49
CA PRO A 131 -18.34 -5.22 30.63
C PRO A 131 -18.33 -6.46 29.75
N ILE A 132 -18.90 -7.55 30.28
CA ILE A 132 -19.03 -8.84 29.58
C ILE A 132 -19.96 -8.72 28.37
N SER A 133 -21.02 -7.91 28.45
CA SER A 133 -21.91 -7.69 27.31
C SER A 133 -21.27 -6.87 26.19
N VAL A 134 -20.45 -5.87 26.55
CA VAL A 134 -19.73 -5.04 25.58
C VAL A 134 -18.73 -5.90 24.82
N VAL A 135 -17.89 -6.65 25.55
CA VAL A 135 -16.87 -7.50 24.94
C VAL A 135 -17.50 -8.66 24.17
N SER A 136 -18.59 -9.28 24.65
CA SER A 136 -19.23 -10.38 23.92
C SER A 136 -19.83 -9.92 22.59
N TRP A 137 -20.47 -8.75 22.56
CA TRP A 137 -20.99 -8.19 21.32
C TRP A 137 -19.86 -7.80 20.35
N ALA A 138 -18.77 -7.24 20.86
CA ALA A 138 -17.61 -6.87 20.06
C ALA A 138 -16.86 -8.09 19.52
N SER A 139 -16.66 -9.14 20.33
CA SER A 139 -16.12 -10.42 19.88
C SER A 139 -17.01 -11.09 18.85
N PHE A 140 -18.35 -11.07 19.04
CA PHE A 140 -19.29 -11.57 18.04
C PHE A 140 -19.17 -10.82 16.71
N CYS A 141 -19.12 -9.48 16.75
CA CYS A 141 -18.91 -8.67 15.56
C CYS A 141 -17.55 -8.95 14.89
N THR A 142 -16.51 -9.19 15.68
CA THR A 142 -15.16 -9.54 15.20
C THR A 142 -15.14 -10.90 14.50
N VAL A 143 -15.84 -11.90 15.06
CA VAL A 143 -16.00 -13.22 14.43
C VAL A 143 -16.81 -13.13 13.14
N LEU A 144 -17.89 -12.34 13.13
CA LEU A 144 -18.66 -12.09 11.90
C LEU A 144 -17.81 -11.39 10.83
N ALA A 145 -17.04 -10.37 11.22
CA ALA A 145 -16.12 -9.67 10.32
C ALA A 145 -15.05 -10.62 9.75
N TRP A 146 -14.51 -11.51 10.58
CA TRP A 146 -13.57 -12.54 10.15
C TRP A 146 -14.21 -13.56 9.20
N ALA A 147 -15.44 -14.02 9.47
CA ALA A 147 -16.16 -14.93 8.59
C ALA A 147 -16.51 -14.28 7.24
N LEU A 148 -16.90 -12.99 7.25
CA LEU A 148 -17.11 -12.22 6.03
C LEU A 148 -15.82 -12.06 5.22
N TRP A 149 -14.71 -11.75 5.90
CA TRP A 149 -13.40 -11.67 5.27
C TRP A 149 -12.98 -12.99 4.63
N ASP A 150 -13.12 -14.09 5.37
CA ASP A 150 -12.78 -15.44 4.90
C ASP A 150 -13.68 -15.89 3.75
N TYR A 151 -14.96 -15.50 3.76
CA TYR A 151 -15.87 -15.69 2.62
C TYR A 151 -15.41 -14.90 1.38
N TRP A 152 -15.00 -13.64 1.51
CA TRP A 152 -14.49 -12.84 0.39
C TRP A 152 -13.21 -13.42 -0.18
N LEU A 153 -12.28 -13.86 0.67
CA LEU A 153 -11.06 -14.55 0.23
C LEU A 153 -11.41 -15.86 -0.51
N GLY A 154 -12.47 -16.54 -0.05
CA GLY A 154 -13.20 -17.61 -0.74
C GLY A 154 -13.43 -17.33 -2.22
N GLU A 155 -14.14 -16.24 -2.50
CA GLU A 155 -14.51 -15.79 -3.85
C GLU A 155 -13.28 -15.44 -4.68
N GLU A 156 -12.31 -14.73 -4.12
CA GLU A 156 -11.11 -14.30 -4.86
C GLU A 156 -10.27 -15.48 -5.35
N GLU A 157 -10.07 -16.51 -4.53
CA GLU A 157 -9.34 -17.71 -4.96
C GLU A 157 -10.16 -18.53 -5.98
N ALA A 158 -11.49 -18.56 -5.88
CA ALA A 158 -12.34 -19.24 -6.84
C ALA A 158 -12.31 -18.53 -8.21
N GLU A 159 -12.35 -17.20 -8.23
CA GLU A 159 -12.16 -16.40 -9.44
C GLU A 159 -10.76 -16.58 -10.02
N ALA A 160 -9.72 -16.60 -9.18
CA ALA A 160 -8.35 -16.83 -9.61
C ALA A 160 -8.14 -18.24 -10.19
N ALA A 161 -8.77 -19.27 -9.60
CA ALA A 161 -8.72 -20.64 -10.09
C ALA A 161 -9.44 -20.77 -11.44
N LYS A 162 -10.60 -20.13 -11.62
CA LYS A 162 -11.30 -20.05 -12.92
C LYS A 162 -10.44 -19.34 -13.97
N ALA A 163 -9.87 -18.18 -13.62
CA ALA A 163 -9.00 -17.43 -14.53
C ALA A 163 -7.71 -18.19 -14.88
N ALA A 164 -7.21 -19.06 -13.99
CA ALA A 164 -6.08 -19.95 -14.28
C ALA A 164 -6.49 -21.10 -15.21
N ALA A 165 -7.67 -21.69 -15.00
CA ALA A 165 -8.24 -22.71 -15.88
C ALA A 165 -8.49 -22.17 -17.29
N ASP A 166 -9.11 -21.00 -17.42
CA ASP A 166 -9.36 -20.34 -18.72
C ASP A 166 -8.06 -20.02 -19.47
N LYS A 167 -6.98 -19.67 -18.74
CA LYS A 167 -5.65 -19.46 -19.35
C LYS A 167 -5.01 -20.75 -19.81
N GLN A 168 -5.22 -21.85 -19.09
CA GLN A 168 -4.69 -23.15 -19.46
C GLN A 168 -5.45 -23.74 -20.66
N GLU A 169 -6.75 -23.51 -20.76
CA GLU A 169 -7.57 -23.90 -21.91
C GLU A 169 -7.22 -23.08 -23.17
N ASN A 170 -7.16 -21.75 -23.07
CA ASN A 170 -6.74 -20.89 -24.19
C ASN A 170 -5.28 -21.11 -24.61
N GLY A 171 -4.39 -21.43 -23.67
CA GLY A 171 -2.99 -21.78 -23.98
C GLY A 171 -2.85 -23.16 -24.66
N VAL A 172 -3.82 -24.05 -24.51
CA VAL A 172 -3.85 -25.36 -25.20
C VAL A 172 -4.48 -25.24 -26.59
N GLU A 173 -5.46 -24.34 -26.80
CA GLU A 173 -5.97 -24.02 -28.13
C GLU A 173 -4.92 -23.33 -29.03
N GLU A 174 -4.06 -22.47 -28.46
CA GLU A 174 -2.98 -21.82 -29.22
C GLU A 174 -1.89 -22.82 -29.68
N VAL A 175 -1.63 -23.87 -28.90
CA VAL A 175 -0.66 -24.93 -29.22
C VAL A 175 -1.25 -26.01 -30.15
N THR A 176 -2.56 -26.25 -30.11
CA THR A 176 -3.21 -27.23 -31.00
C THR A 176 -3.47 -26.67 -32.41
N ASN A 177 -3.68 -25.36 -32.54
CA ASN A 177 -3.81 -24.69 -33.85
C ASN A 177 -2.47 -24.54 -34.59
N THR A 178 -1.33 -24.78 -33.94
CA THR A 178 0.01 -24.74 -34.59
C THR A 178 0.45 -26.07 -35.21
N TRP A 179 -0.33 -27.15 -35.09
CA TRP A 179 0.02 -28.48 -35.59
C TRP A 179 -0.97 -29.05 -36.61
N SER A 180 -1.49 -28.20 -37.49
CA SER A 180 -2.19 -28.62 -38.71
C SER A 180 -1.87 -27.64 -39.84
N GLY A 181 -0.82 -27.95 -40.61
CA GLY A 181 -0.41 -27.13 -41.76
C GLY A 181 0.86 -27.63 -42.44
N SER A 182 0.67 -28.31 -43.56
CA SER A 182 1.65 -28.93 -44.46
C SER A 182 2.68 -27.98 -45.11
N VAL A 183 3.94 -28.42 -45.12
CA VAL A 183 4.93 -28.45 -46.24
C VAL A 183 4.73 -27.46 -47.43
N LEU A 184 5.55 -26.37 -47.47
CA LEU A 184 6.34 -25.81 -48.62
C LEU A 184 6.72 -24.30 -48.41
N PRO A 185 7.78 -23.76 -49.06
CA PRO A 185 8.53 -22.58 -48.57
C PRO A 185 8.30 -21.30 -49.43
N PRO A 186 9.14 -20.23 -49.37
CA PRO A 186 8.79 -18.94 -48.79
C PRO A 186 8.64 -17.80 -49.82
N LYS A 187 7.88 -16.74 -49.49
CA LYS A 187 7.95 -15.41 -50.15
C LYS A 187 7.18 -14.36 -49.35
N GLY A 188 7.87 -13.29 -48.89
CA GLY A 188 7.22 -12.04 -48.44
C GLY A 188 6.93 -11.10 -49.63
N PRO A 189 6.78 -9.77 -49.44
CA PRO A 189 6.43 -8.97 -48.26
C PRO A 189 5.30 -7.93 -48.56
N HIS A 190 5.10 -6.92 -47.68
CA HIS A 190 4.18 -5.75 -47.72
C HIS A 190 2.83 -5.96 -47.00
N GLY A 191 2.29 -5.05 -46.18
CA GLY A 191 2.68 -3.73 -45.70
C GLY A 191 1.59 -3.18 -44.74
N SER A 192 2.04 -2.40 -43.74
CA SER A 192 1.42 -1.28 -43.01
C SER A 192 -0.09 -1.16 -42.71
N GLU A 193 -0.33 -0.79 -41.44
CA GLU A 193 -1.20 0.31 -40.93
C GLU A 193 -2.55 0.02 -40.22
N LEU A 194 -2.61 0.59 -39.00
CA LEU A 194 -3.70 1.31 -38.32
C LEU A 194 -4.96 0.55 -37.87
N ALA A 195 -5.17 0.46 -36.55
CA ALA A 195 -6.03 1.41 -35.82
C ALA A 195 -6.16 1.02 -34.33
N LEU A 196 -6.15 2.05 -33.47
CA LEU A 196 -6.63 2.00 -32.08
C LEU A 196 -8.10 1.58 -32.02
N GLU A 197 -8.55 0.92 -30.95
CA GLU A 197 -9.23 1.59 -29.82
C GLU A 197 -9.74 0.61 -28.74
N ASN A 198 -9.79 1.16 -27.52
CA ASN A 198 -10.75 0.91 -26.44
C ASN A 198 -10.42 -0.03 -25.26
N GLU A 199 -10.14 0.66 -24.13
CA GLU A 199 -10.88 0.61 -22.86
C GLU A 199 -10.98 -0.72 -22.09
N GLY A 200 -10.39 -0.75 -20.90
CA GLY A 200 -10.57 -1.88 -19.98
C GLY A 200 -9.88 -1.80 -18.63
N LYS A 201 -10.32 -0.86 -17.78
CA LYS A 201 -10.51 -1.07 -16.33
C LYS A 201 -9.34 -1.69 -15.53
N PHE A 202 -8.48 -0.84 -14.99
CA PHE A 202 -7.47 -1.25 -14.01
C PHE A 202 -8.10 -1.74 -12.70
N ARG A 203 -7.97 -3.05 -12.43
CA ARG A 203 -8.13 -3.67 -11.10
C ARG A 203 -6.81 -3.51 -10.32
N PRO A 204 -6.80 -3.09 -9.04
CA PRO A 204 -5.59 -3.19 -8.23
C PRO A 204 -5.47 -4.61 -7.65
N VAL A 205 -4.37 -5.30 -7.99
CA VAL A 205 -4.00 -6.62 -7.47
C VAL A 205 -2.74 -6.50 -6.63
N HIS A 206 -2.90 -6.66 -5.32
CA HIS A 206 -2.16 -7.52 -4.38
C HIS A 206 -2.32 -6.99 -2.95
N SER A 207 -3.16 -7.66 -2.17
CA SER A 207 -3.25 -7.53 -0.72
C SER A 207 -2.02 -8.20 -0.10
N HIS A 208 -1.03 -7.41 0.31
CA HIS A 208 0.04 -7.89 1.17
C HIS A 208 -0.53 -8.11 2.58
N THR A 209 -0.38 -9.35 3.05
CA THR A 209 -0.67 -9.82 4.40
C THR A 209 0.05 -8.93 5.41
N THR A 210 -0.69 -8.12 6.17
CA THR A 210 -0.15 -7.37 7.30
C THR A 210 0.12 -8.32 8.45
N SER A 211 1.40 -8.56 8.72
CA SER A 211 1.88 -9.38 9.83
C SER A 211 1.35 -8.84 11.16
N THR A 212 0.69 -9.73 11.91
CA THR A 212 0.32 -9.54 13.31
C THR A 212 1.57 -9.42 14.17
N THR A 213 1.57 -8.41 15.02
CA THR A 213 2.57 -8.10 16.05
C THR A 213 3.01 -9.33 16.85
N SER A 214 4.27 -9.73 16.73
CA SER A 214 4.94 -10.62 17.69
C SER A 214 5.52 -9.77 18.83
N ILE A 215 5.03 -10.01 20.05
CA ILE A 215 5.58 -9.46 21.28
C ILE A 215 6.96 -10.11 21.53
N THR A 216 7.90 -9.27 21.95
CA THR A 216 9.32 -9.52 22.23
C THR A 216 9.64 -10.72 23.11
N SER A 217 10.70 -11.46 22.75
CA SER A 217 11.61 -12.11 23.70
C SER A 217 13.04 -12.05 23.16
N ASN A 218 13.85 -11.16 23.72
CA ASN A 218 15.30 -11.14 23.59
C ASN A 218 15.91 -11.94 24.75
N GLU A 219 16.68 -12.98 24.44
CA GLU A 219 17.70 -13.67 25.25
C GLU A 219 18.10 -14.92 24.41
N SER A 220 19.35 -15.37 24.25
CA SER A 220 20.67 -15.02 24.77
C SER A 220 21.70 -15.61 23.80
N GLU A 221 22.88 -14.98 23.70
CA GLU A 221 23.96 -15.31 22.77
C GLU A 221 24.97 -16.27 23.43
N ALA A 222 25.27 -17.43 22.81
CA ALA A 222 26.42 -18.31 23.12
C ALA A 222 26.70 -19.31 21.97
N PRO A 223 27.93 -19.86 21.81
CA PRO A 223 28.63 -19.83 20.52
C PRO A 223 28.76 -21.14 19.72
N ARG A 224 28.87 -20.97 18.39
CA ARG A 224 29.62 -21.70 17.33
C ARG A 224 29.62 -23.25 17.31
N THR A 225 29.29 -23.81 16.14
CA THR A 225 30.20 -24.65 15.31
C THR A 225 29.58 -24.85 13.92
N GLY A 226 30.41 -24.81 12.88
CA GLY A 226 30.00 -24.38 11.54
C GLY A 226 29.64 -25.49 10.53
N GLN A 227 29.06 -25.06 9.41
CA GLN A 227 29.24 -25.70 8.11
C GLN A 227 28.74 -24.82 6.94
N ALA A 228 29.65 -24.60 6.00
CA ALA A 228 29.52 -24.30 4.56
C ALA A 228 28.46 -23.30 4.04
N ASP A 229 28.95 -22.17 3.51
CA ASP A 229 28.23 -21.22 2.65
C ASP A 229 27.76 -21.85 1.32
N PRO A 230 26.55 -21.46 0.83
CA PRO A 230 26.29 -21.43 -0.61
C PRO A 230 26.03 -20.00 -1.14
N LEU A 231 26.53 -19.81 -2.37
CA LEU A 231 26.58 -18.61 -3.21
C LEU A 231 25.27 -17.79 -3.38
N PRO A 232 25.37 -16.49 -3.71
CA PRO A 232 24.23 -15.58 -3.82
C PRO A 232 23.58 -15.69 -5.21
N GLY A 233 22.34 -16.15 -5.27
CA GLY A 233 21.61 -16.19 -6.54
C GLY A 233 20.45 -17.18 -6.57
N SER A 234 19.45 -17.01 -5.73
CA SER A 234 18.12 -17.57 -5.99
C SER A 234 17.05 -16.60 -5.46
N PRO A 235 15.97 -16.34 -6.22
CA PRO A 235 14.91 -15.47 -5.74
C PRO A 235 14.22 -16.20 -4.60
N THR A 236 14.33 -15.64 -3.39
CA THR A 236 13.56 -16.04 -2.22
C THR A 236 12.09 -15.95 -2.58
N LYS A 237 11.47 -17.10 -2.89
CA LYS A 237 10.02 -17.25 -2.80
C LYS A 237 9.67 -16.86 -1.37
N GLN A 238 8.99 -15.72 -1.21
CA GLN A 238 8.40 -15.33 0.06
C GLN A 238 7.45 -16.46 0.50
N GLN A 239 7.92 -17.28 1.45
CA GLN A 239 7.16 -18.36 2.04
C GLN A 239 5.96 -17.72 2.75
N ALA A 240 4.74 -18.12 2.39
CA ALA A 240 3.54 -17.70 3.11
C ALA A 240 3.67 -18.10 4.59
N PRO A 241 3.28 -17.25 5.54
CA PRO A 241 3.44 -17.56 6.95
C PRO A 241 2.50 -18.72 7.28
N TYR A 242 3.07 -19.82 7.75
CA TYR A 242 2.35 -20.98 8.29
C TYR A 242 1.53 -21.79 7.25
N VAL A 243 2.20 -22.35 6.24
CA VAL A 243 1.67 -23.52 5.53
C VAL A 243 2.67 -24.64 5.74
N ASP A 244 2.27 -25.68 6.48
CA ASP A 244 3.08 -26.87 6.67
C ASP A 244 2.88 -27.78 5.44
N PRO A 245 3.91 -27.93 4.58
CA PRO A 245 3.79 -28.69 3.35
C PRO A 245 3.61 -30.20 3.59
N THR A 246 3.79 -30.67 4.82
CA THR A 246 3.67 -32.10 5.18
C THR A 246 2.28 -32.50 5.66
N SER A 247 1.38 -31.54 5.88
CA SER A 247 0.06 -31.82 6.45
C SER A 247 -1.00 -32.08 5.37
N SER A 248 -1.88 -33.05 5.61
CA SER A 248 -3.00 -33.42 4.72
C SER A 248 -4.17 -32.44 4.74
N ILE A 249 -4.08 -31.38 5.55
CA ILE A 249 -5.13 -30.39 5.76
C ILE A 249 -5.01 -29.31 4.68
N SER A 250 -6.14 -28.90 4.09
CA SER A 250 -6.18 -27.78 3.13
C SER A 250 -5.47 -26.53 3.69
N PRO A 251 -4.64 -25.81 2.90
CA PRO A 251 -3.85 -24.67 3.37
C PRO A 251 -4.72 -23.57 4.01
N ARG A 252 -5.97 -23.43 3.57
CA ARG A 252 -6.96 -22.53 4.17
C ARG A 252 -7.31 -22.90 5.60
N ASN A 253 -7.56 -24.19 5.85
CA ASN A 253 -7.87 -24.67 7.19
C ASN A 253 -6.67 -24.56 8.13
N GLN A 254 -5.44 -24.64 7.61
CA GLN A 254 -4.22 -24.38 8.39
C GLN A 254 -4.14 -22.91 8.81
N GLN A 255 -4.41 -21.96 7.90
CA GLN A 255 -4.44 -20.53 8.22
C GLN A 255 -5.55 -20.19 9.23
N ARG A 256 -6.75 -20.78 9.07
CA ARG A 256 -7.84 -20.62 10.04
C ARG A 256 -7.46 -21.16 11.42
N LEU A 257 -6.86 -22.35 11.49
CA LEU A 257 -6.40 -22.94 12.74
C LEU A 257 -5.29 -22.11 13.39
N ALA A 258 -4.34 -21.58 12.61
CA ALA A 258 -3.29 -20.68 13.11
C ALA A 258 -3.88 -19.40 13.71
N THR A 259 -4.88 -18.81 13.03
CA THR A 259 -5.59 -17.62 13.51
C THR A 259 -6.32 -17.92 14.81
N VAL A 260 -7.09 -19.01 14.88
CA VAL A 260 -7.79 -19.43 16.11
C VAL A 260 -6.81 -19.72 17.24
N LYS A 261 -5.69 -20.40 16.95
CA LYS A 261 -4.63 -20.67 17.92
C LYS A 261 -4.05 -19.36 18.47
N SER A 262 -3.74 -18.40 17.61
CA SER A 262 -3.24 -17.09 18.05
C SER A 262 -4.26 -16.32 18.90
N ALA A 263 -5.55 -16.36 18.53
CA ALA A 263 -6.61 -15.72 19.29
C ALA A 263 -6.79 -16.36 20.69
N LEU A 264 -6.72 -17.70 20.77
CA LEU A 264 -6.75 -18.41 22.06
C LEU A 264 -5.54 -18.07 22.93
N LEU A 265 -4.35 -17.94 22.33
CA LEU A 265 -3.15 -17.52 23.06
C LEU A 265 -3.28 -16.09 23.61
N ILE A 266 -3.80 -15.15 22.81
CA ILE A 266 -4.07 -13.78 23.26
C ILE A 266 -5.10 -13.78 24.39
N TYR A 267 -6.21 -14.51 24.24
CA TYR A 267 -7.25 -14.63 25.26
C TYR A 267 -6.70 -15.19 26.57
N ALA A 268 -5.93 -16.29 26.51
CA ALA A 268 -5.31 -16.90 27.68
C ALA A 268 -4.27 -15.98 28.34
N ALA A 269 -3.45 -15.29 27.54
CA ALA A 269 -2.48 -14.32 28.03
C ALA A 269 -3.16 -13.15 28.75
N LEU A 270 -4.24 -12.59 28.17
CA LEU A 270 -5.00 -11.52 28.80
C LEU A 270 -5.63 -11.97 30.12
N LEU A 271 -6.18 -13.19 30.20
CA LEU A 271 -6.70 -13.73 31.46
C LEU A 271 -5.62 -13.83 32.55
N GLY A 272 -4.44 -14.33 32.19
CA GLY A 272 -3.31 -14.45 33.12
C GLY A 272 -2.73 -13.10 33.55
N LEU A 273 -2.66 -12.13 32.62
CA LEU A 273 -2.09 -10.80 32.86
C LEU A 273 -3.08 -9.80 33.47
N SER A 274 -4.38 -10.08 33.45
CA SER A 274 -5.42 -9.16 33.95
C SER A 274 -5.19 -8.67 35.40
N PRO A 275 -4.79 -9.51 36.37
CA PRO A 275 -4.45 -9.04 37.71
C PRO A 275 -3.27 -8.06 37.73
N ILE A 276 -2.27 -8.31 36.88
CA ILE A 276 -1.08 -7.46 36.76
C ILE A 276 -1.48 -6.10 36.18
N LEU A 277 -2.23 -6.10 35.07
CA LEU A 277 -2.75 -4.88 34.45
C LEU A 277 -3.61 -4.05 35.40
N LYS A 278 -4.40 -4.72 36.26
CA LYS A 278 -5.17 -4.05 37.32
C LYS A 278 -4.25 -3.35 38.32
N SER A 279 -3.20 -4.03 38.77
CA SER A 279 -2.29 -3.51 39.80
C SER A 279 -1.30 -2.45 39.29
N LEU A 280 -0.99 -2.45 38.00
CA LEU A 280 0.13 -1.69 37.41
C LEU A 280 0.08 -0.18 37.68
N THR A 281 -1.11 0.42 37.59
CA THR A 281 -1.29 1.88 37.74
C THR A 281 -2.17 2.25 38.93
N MET A 282 -2.36 1.31 39.87
CA MET A 282 -3.21 1.52 41.05
C MET A 282 -2.64 2.58 42.01
N SER A 283 -1.32 2.77 42.04
CA SER A 283 -0.64 3.81 42.84
C SER A 283 -0.70 5.20 42.21
N THR A 284 -1.16 5.33 40.96
CA THR A 284 -1.26 6.61 40.27
C THR A 284 -2.60 7.28 40.58
N THR A 285 -2.60 8.60 40.75
CA THR A 285 -3.81 9.38 41.05
C THR A 285 -4.79 9.37 39.86
N SER A 286 -6.09 9.47 40.15
CA SER A 286 -7.15 9.46 39.13
C SER A 286 -6.97 10.56 38.10
N ASP A 287 -6.64 11.78 38.54
CA ASP A 287 -6.50 12.94 37.65
C ASP A 287 -5.37 12.75 36.63
N SER A 288 -4.25 12.19 37.07
CA SER A 288 -3.15 11.84 36.17
C SER A 288 -3.52 10.73 35.18
N ILE A 289 -4.33 9.74 35.59
CA ILE A 289 -4.82 8.67 34.71
C ILE A 289 -5.73 9.25 33.60
N TRP A 290 -6.66 10.14 33.94
CA TRP A 290 -7.49 10.82 32.94
C TRP A 290 -6.66 11.70 32.00
N ALA A 291 -5.65 12.40 32.52
CA ALA A 291 -4.75 13.21 31.70
C ALA A 291 -3.89 12.36 30.74
N MET A 292 -3.23 11.31 31.26
CA MET A 292 -2.40 10.41 30.47
C MET A 292 -3.21 9.67 29.40
N SER A 293 -4.39 9.14 29.75
CA SER A 293 -5.27 8.47 28.80
C SER A 293 -5.75 9.41 27.70
N THR A 294 -6.11 10.66 28.03
CA THR A 294 -6.47 11.68 27.04
C THR A 294 -5.33 11.94 26.07
N TRP A 295 -4.11 12.15 26.58
CA TRP A 295 -2.93 12.38 25.73
C TRP A 295 -2.59 11.17 24.86
N LEU A 296 -2.66 9.96 25.40
CA LEU A 296 -2.44 8.72 24.66
C LEU A 296 -3.50 8.48 23.58
N LEU A 297 -4.76 8.81 23.83
CA LEU A 297 -5.82 8.77 22.82
C LEU A 297 -5.62 9.85 21.75
N CYS A 298 -5.14 11.04 22.12
CA CYS A 298 -4.74 12.06 21.15
C CYS A 298 -3.57 11.59 20.27
N MET A 299 -2.56 10.96 20.87
CA MET A 299 -1.45 10.35 20.12
C MET A 299 -1.93 9.23 19.18
N ASN A 300 -2.85 8.38 19.66
CA ASN A 300 -3.50 7.37 18.84
C ASN A 300 -4.14 7.98 17.59
N VAL A 301 -4.96 9.02 17.74
CA VAL A 301 -5.63 9.71 16.62
C VAL A 301 -4.64 10.43 15.72
N ALA A 302 -3.60 11.08 16.27
CA ALA A 302 -2.65 11.88 15.50
C ALA A 302 -1.68 11.03 14.66
N PHE A 303 -1.24 9.88 15.18
CA PHE A 303 -0.28 9.00 14.51
C PHE A 303 -0.94 7.82 13.79
N PHE A 304 -2.27 7.80 13.71
CA PHE A 304 -2.98 6.77 12.97
C PHE A 304 -2.68 6.90 11.46
N ASP A 305 -2.41 5.78 10.79
CA ASP A 305 -2.17 5.76 9.34
C ASP A 305 -3.49 5.85 8.56
N TYR A 306 -3.90 7.06 8.20
CA TYR A 306 -5.10 7.32 7.40
C TYR A 306 -4.88 7.09 5.90
N GLY A 307 -3.65 6.81 5.45
CA GLY A 307 -3.32 6.67 4.04
C GLY A 307 -3.66 5.28 3.48
N GLU A 308 -4.12 5.23 2.22
CA GLU A 308 -4.28 3.97 1.48
C GLU A 308 -3.02 3.61 0.65
N GLY A 309 -2.07 4.54 0.53
CA GLY A 309 -0.90 4.44 -0.34
C GLY A 309 0.34 3.87 0.34
N SER A 310 1.11 3.06 -0.40
CA SER A 310 2.40 2.46 -0.02
C SER A 310 3.56 3.45 0.14
N GLY A 311 3.28 4.75 0.32
CA GLY A 311 4.27 5.81 0.48
C GLY A 311 4.46 6.18 1.94
N SER A 312 5.63 5.84 2.48
CA SER A 312 6.09 6.11 3.86
C SER A 312 5.12 5.66 4.96
N HIS A 313 5.13 4.35 5.23
CA HIS A 313 4.51 3.78 6.42
C HIS A 313 5.10 4.46 7.67
N LEU A 314 4.30 5.29 8.35
CA LEU A 314 4.52 5.49 9.79
C LEU A 314 4.42 4.10 10.44
N PRO A 315 5.18 3.81 11.50
CA PRO A 315 5.00 2.56 12.22
C PRO A 315 3.57 2.56 12.76
N ALA A 316 2.68 1.77 12.14
CA ALA A 316 1.30 1.57 12.63
C ALA A 316 1.27 1.20 14.13
N SER A 317 2.40 0.69 14.63
CA SER A 317 2.67 0.41 16.03
C SER A 317 2.53 1.62 16.96
N ILE A 318 2.88 2.86 16.57
CA ILE A 318 2.82 4.00 17.52
C ILE A 318 1.36 4.25 17.93
N SER A 319 0.47 4.38 16.95
CA SER A 319 -0.95 4.63 17.19
C SER A 319 -1.60 3.49 18.00
N THR A 320 -1.41 2.24 17.57
CA THR A 320 -2.00 1.08 18.27
C THR A 320 -1.42 0.89 19.67
N ASN A 321 -0.11 1.12 19.86
CA ASN A 321 0.52 1.01 21.18
C ASN A 321 0.04 2.11 22.12
N SER A 322 -0.11 3.35 21.63
CA SER A 322 -0.71 4.44 22.41
C SER A 322 -2.15 4.11 22.81
N ALA A 323 -2.95 3.54 21.90
CA ALA A 323 -4.33 3.15 22.18
C ALA A 323 -4.41 2.04 23.25
N LEU A 324 -3.61 0.99 23.10
CA LEU A 324 -3.53 -0.11 24.08
C LEU A 324 -3.02 0.39 25.43
N MET A 325 -2.03 1.29 25.46
CA MET A 325 -1.56 1.91 26.70
C MET A 325 -2.64 2.79 27.35
N ALA A 326 -3.39 3.56 26.56
CA ALA A 326 -4.52 4.32 27.09
C ALA A 326 -5.56 3.39 27.73
N SER A 327 -5.89 2.28 27.05
CA SER A 327 -6.83 1.30 27.58
C SER A 327 -6.31 0.60 28.82
N THR A 328 -5.04 0.24 28.93
CA THR A 328 -4.51 -0.45 30.12
C THR A 328 -4.49 0.48 31.34
N VAL A 329 -4.15 1.75 31.14
CA VAL A 329 -4.19 2.77 32.21
C VAL A 329 -5.63 3.07 32.66
N LEU A 330 -6.61 3.08 31.75
CA LEU A 330 -8.03 3.21 32.11
C LEU A 330 -8.58 1.93 32.77
N ALA A 331 -8.17 0.75 32.30
CA ALA A 331 -8.66 -0.53 32.80
C ALA A 331 -8.34 -0.73 34.29
N SER A 332 -7.18 -0.27 34.76
CA SER A 332 -6.77 -0.41 36.17
C SER A 332 -7.72 0.23 37.17
N ARG A 333 -8.53 1.20 36.73
CA ARG A 333 -9.55 1.87 37.56
C ARG A 333 -10.81 1.03 37.77
N LEU A 334 -10.94 -0.07 37.04
CA LEU A 334 -12.12 -0.93 37.15
C LEU A 334 -12.02 -1.85 38.37
N PRO A 335 -13.14 -2.07 39.08
CA PRO A 335 -13.12 -2.73 40.40
C PRO A 335 -12.77 -4.23 40.33
N SER A 336 -13.04 -4.90 39.21
CA SER A 336 -12.84 -6.35 39.03
C SER A 336 -11.79 -6.65 37.95
N THR A 337 -11.06 -7.75 38.11
CA THR A 337 -10.15 -8.28 37.07
C THR A 337 -10.90 -8.67 35.80
N THR A 338 -12.16 -9.11 35.91
CA THR A 338 -13.03 -9.39 34.75
C THR A 338 -13.33 -8.13 33.95
N HIS A 339 -13.45 -6.98 34.61
CA HIS A 339 -13.67 -5.70 33.95
C HIS A 339 -12.42 -5.25 33.20
N VAL A 340 -11.24 -5.41 33.81
CA VAL A 340 -9.92 -5.14 33.18
C VAL A 340 -9.73 -6.03 31.96
N PHE A 341 -10.00 -7.33 32.11
CA PHE A 341 -9.96 -8.30 31.02
C PHE A 341 -10.88 -7.88 29.85
N SER A 342 -12.14 -7.59 30.15
CA SER A 342 -13.15 -7.25 29.13
C SER A 342 -12.79 -5.96 28.38
N LEU A 343 -12.33 -4.92 29.10
CA LEU A 343 -11.96 -3.64 28.48
C LEU A 343 -10.69 -3.78 27.62
N THR A 344 -9.70 -4.55 28.08
CA THR A 344 -8.44 -4.75 27.35
C THR A 344 -8.64 -5.58 26.09
N LEU A 345 -9.46 -6.64 26.15
CA LEU A 345 -9.85 -7.41 24.97
C LEU A 345 -10.65 -6.54 23.98
N PHE A 346 -11.63 -5.78 24.47
CA PHE A 346 -12.40 -4.84 23.65
C PHE A 346 -11.50 -3.79 22.97
N SER A 347 -10.48 -3.28 23.67
CA SER A 347 -9.50 -2.35 23.09
C SER A 347 -8.68 -2.98 21.96
N ILE A 348 -8.31 -4.27 22.07
CA ILE A 348 -7.59 -4.98 21.01
C ILE A 348 -8.50 -5.17 19.79
N GLU A 349 -9.78 -5.45 19.99
CA GLU A 349 -10.76 -5.57 18.91
C GLU A 349 -10.97 -4.23 18.19
N VAL A 350 -11.14 -3.12 18.93
CA VAL A 350 -11.43 -1.78 18.37
C VAL A 350 -10.21 -1.12 17.73
N PHE A 351 -9.01 -1.24 18.33
CA PHE A 351 -7.81 -0.53 17.83
C PHE A 351 -6.84 -1.44 17.07
N GLY A 352 -6.93 -2.76 17.23
CA GLY A 352 -6.08 -3.71 16.51
C GLY A 352 -6.77 -4.33 15.30
N LEU A 353 -7.91 -5.00 15.53
CA LEU A 353 -8.58 -5.82 14.50
C LEU A 353 -9.50 -4.99 13.59
N PHE A 354 -10.29 -4.09 14.18
CA PHE A 354 -11.25 -3.28 13.44
C PHE A 354 -10.62 -2.41 12.33
N PRO A 355 -9.43 -1.78 12.52
CA PRO A 355 -8.78 -1.03 11.45
C PRO A 355 -8.33 -1.87 10.25
N ILE A 356 -8.07 -3.16 10.45
CA ILE A 356 -7.74 -4.11 9.37
C ILE A 356 -9.01 -4.39 8.56
N PHE A 357 -10.09 -4.75 9.24
CA PHE A 357 -11.37 -5.06 8.59
C PHE A 357 -11.91 -3.88 7.76
N ARG A 358 -11.90 -2.66 8.31
CA ARG A 358 -12.42 -1.49 7.59
C ARG A 358 -11.64 -1.19 6.29
N ARG A 359 -10.31 -1.41 6.29
CA ARG A 359 -9.46 -1.20 5.11
C ARG A 359 -9.87 -2.15 3.99
N GLN A 360 -10.12 -3.40 4.35
CA GLN A 360 -10.56 -4.45 3.43
C GLN A 360 -11.97 -4.21 2.91
N LEU A 361 -12.90 -3.83 3.79
CA LEU A 361 -14.28 -3.53 3.42
C LEU A 361 -14.35 -2.36 2.43
N ARG A 362 -13.55 -1.31 2.65
CA ARG A 362 -13.46 -0.14 1.77
C ARG A 362 -12.86 -0.47 0.41
N SER A 363 -11.79 -1.26 0.35
CA SER A 363 -11.20 -1.67 -0.94
C SER A 363 -12.14 -2.54 -1.77
N ARG A 364 -13.02 -3.31 -1.12
CA ARG A 364 -13.96 -4.21 -1.81
C ARG A 364 -15.26 -3.51 -2.20
N SER A 365 -15.86 -2.75 -1.29
CA SER A 365 -17.20 -2.20 -1.46
C SER A 365 -17.32 -0.77 -0.93
N TRP A 366 -17.63 0.16 -1.83
CA TRP A 366 -17.92 1.54 -1.45
C TRP A 366 -19.17 1.64 -0.56
N HIS A 367 -20.23 0.91 -0.90
CA HIS A 367 -21.48 0.89 -0.12
C HIS A 367 -21.27 0.35 1.29
N GLY A 368 -20.46 -0.71 1.46
CA GLY A 368 -20.14 -1.26 2.78
C GLY A 368 -19.38 -0.27 3.65
N ASN A 369 -18.41 0.45 3.08
CA ASN A 369 -17.72 1.54 3.78
C ASN A 369 -18.68 2.65 4.23
N LEU A 370 -19.63 3.03 3.37
CA LEU A 370 -20.61 4.07 3.70
C LEU A 370 -21.57 3.62 4.82
N VAL A 371 -22.11 2.41 4.72
CA VAL A 371 -22.98 1.82 5.77
C VAL A 371 -22.23 1.72 7.09
N LEU A 372 -20.98 1.26 7.07
CA LEU A 372 -20.14 1.19 8.27
C LEU A 372 -19.91 2.57 8.88
N THR A 373 -19.64 3.59 8.06
CA THR A 373 -19.47 4.98 8.52
C THR A 373 -20.73 5.49 9.20
N ILE A 374 -21.90 5.30 8.58
CA ILE A 374 -23.19 5.71 9.17
C ILE A 374 -23.41 4.99 10.50
N ALA A 375 -23.21 3.67 10.54
CA ALA A 375 -23.37 2.90 11.77
C ALA A 375 -22.45 3.38 12.89
N LEU A 376 -21.17 3.66 12.59
CA LEU A 376 -20.23 4.18 13.57
C LEU A 376 -20.59 5.59 14.06
N VAL A 377 -20.98 6.49 13.16
CA VAL A 377 -21.38 7.85 13.53
C VAL A 377 -22.64 7.83 14.39
N VAL A 378 -23.65 7.03 14.03
CA VAL A 378 -24.87 6.85 14.83
C VAL A 378 -24.55 6.36 16.24
N ASN A 379 -23.72 5.31 16.37
CA ASN A 379 -23.34 4.77 17.67
C ASN A 379 -22.48 5.75 18.48
N ALA A 380 -21.51 6.43 17.86
CA ALA A 380 -20.65 7.41 18.52
C ALA A 380 -21.45 8.63 19.00
N CYS A 381 -22.22 9.27 18.12
CA CYS A 381 -22.97 10.47 18.46
C CYS A 381 -24.10 10.18 19.46
N GLY A 382 -24.83 9.08 19.27
CA GLY A 382 -25.84 8.62 20.22
C GLY A 382 -25.22 8.27 21.58
N GLY A 383 -24.09 7.54 21.59
CA GLY A 383 -23.36 7.17 22.80
C GLY A 383 -22.83 8.36 23.59
N VAL A 384 -22.23 9.34 22.91
CA VAL A 384 -21.72 10.57 23.54
C VAL A 384 -22.86 11.36 24.17
N CYS A 385 -24.00 11.50 23.49
CA CYS A 385 -25.12 12.24 24.07
C CYS A 385 -25.75 11.51 25.27
N VAL A 386 -25.87 10.18 25.20
CA VAL A 386 -26.37 9.34 26.32
C VAL A 386 -25.45 9.42 27.54
N THR A 387 -24.13 9.48 27.35
CA THR A 387 -23.18 9.60 28.46
C THR A 387 -23.21 10.98 29.10
N LEU A 388 -23.39 12.05 28.32
CA LEU A 388 -23.44 13.44 28.82
C LEU A 388 -24.76 13.80 29.52
N THR A 389 -25.90 13.35 28.99
CA THR A 389 -27.24 13.78 29.46
C THR A 389 -27.85 12.90 30.55
N GLY A 390 -27.14 11.85 30.97
CA GLY A 390 -27.66 10.94 31.98
C GLY A 390 -28.60 9.86 31.42
N GLY A 391 -28.73 9.72 30.10
CA GLY A 391 -29.26 8.53 29.43
C GLY A 391 -30.68 8.65 28.86
N GLY A 392 -31.18 7.55 28.29
CA GLY A 392 -32.52 7.45 27.70
C GLY A 392 -32.56 7.51 26.18
N ARG A 393 -33.69 7.06 25.61
CA ARG A 393 -33.90 6.99 24.15
C ARG A 393 -33.94 8.37 23.50
N GLY A 394 -34.51 9.37 24.18
CA GLY A 394 -34.57 10.75 23.69
C GLY A 394 -33.18 11.37 23.53
N ALA A 395 -32.30 11.18 24.53
CA ALA A 395 -30.91 11.61 24.47
C ALA A 395 -30.14 10.95 23.31
N TRP A 396 -30.34 9.65 23.11
CA TRP A 396 -29.71 8.95 22.00
C TRP A 396 -30.14 9.52 20.64
N ILE A 397 -31.44 9.71 20.42
CA ILE A 397 -31.97 10.27 19.17
C ILE A 397 -31.48 11.71 18.96
N ALA A 398 -31.52 12.55 20.00
CA ALA A 398 -31.01 13.90 19.95
C ALA A 398 -29.52 13.93 19.60
N GLY A 399 -28.73 13.04 20.21
CA GLY A 399 -27.31 12.85 19.92
C GLY A 399 -27.04 12.45 18.47
N VAL A 400 -27.80 11.48 17.94
CA VAL A 400 -27.67 11.05 16.55
C VAL A 400 -27.96 12.19 15.57
N ILE A 401 -29.03 12.95 15.80
CA ILE A 401 -29.41 14.07 14.93
C ILE A 401 -28.36 15.19 15.02
N LEU A 402 -28.09 15.69 16.23
CA LEU A 402 -27.17 16.81 16.44
C LEU A 402 -25.75 16.44 16.03
N GLY A 403 -25.25 15.29 16.50
CA GLY A 403 -23.91 14.81 16.20
C GLY A 403 -23.75 14.47 14.72
N GLY A 404 -24.73 13.81 14.10
CA GLY A 404 -24.72 13.53 12.67
C GLY A 404 -24.65 14.78 11.81
N VAL A 405 -25.44 15.82 12.16
CA VAL A 405 -25.39 17.13 11.50
C VAL A 405 -24.01 17.77 11.67
N ILE A 406 -23.46 17.78 12.88
CA ILE A 406 -22.13 18.33 13.16
C ILE A 406 -21.05 17.59 12.36
N THR A 407 -21.08 16.25 12.35
CA THR A 407 -20.09 15.45 11.60
C THR A 407 -20.18 15.70 10.10
N PHE A 408 -21.40 15.80 9.54
CA PHE A 408 -21.60 16.12 8.14
C PHE A 408 -21.03 17.49 7.77
N PHE A 409 -21.35 18.53 8.55
CA PHE A 409 -20.80 19.87 8.33
C PHE A 409 -19.29 19.92 8.55
N ALA A 410 -18.75 19.24 9.56
CA ALA A 410 -17.32 19.19 9.80
C ALA A 410 -16.55 18.55 8.64
N MET A 411 -17.04 17.43 8.10
CA MET A 411 -16.47 16.82 6.89
C MET A 411 -16.55 17.76 5.68
N GLY A 412 -17.69 18.42 5.47
CA GLY A 412 -17.90 19.37 4.38
C GLY A 412 -17.00 20.59 4.48
N ILE A 413 -16.90 21.21 5.65
CA ILE A 413 -16.05 22.38 5.92
C ILE A 413 -14.57 22.00 5.76
N CYS A 414 -14.15 20.85 6.29
CA CYS A 414 -12.77 20.38 6.14
C CYS A 414 -12.42 20.12 4.67
N SER A 415 -13.32 19.46 3.93
CA SER A 415 -13.14 19.21 2.49
C SER A 415 -13.07 20.50 1.69
N TRP A 416 -13.97 21.45 1.98
CA TRP A 416 -13.96 22.77 1.35
C TRP A 416 -12.69 23.57 1.66
N TRP A 417 -12.22 23.51 2.92
CA TRP A 417 -10.98 24.13 3.34
C TRP A 417 -9.76 23.56 2.60
N LEU A 418 -9.69 22.23 2.46
CA LEU A 418 -8.62 21.54 1.73
C LEU A 418 -8.59 21.91 0.23
N ILE A 419 -9.76 22.07 -0.40
CA ILE A 419 -9.86 22.60 -1.76
C ILE A 419 -9.31 24.02 -1.82
N GLY A 420 -9.69 24.87 -0.86
CA GLY A 420 -9.17 26.23 -0.74
C GLY A 420 -7.65 26.29 -0.52
N LEU A 421 -7.06 25.28 0.14
CA LEU A 421 -5.63 25.16 0.35
C LEU A 421 -4.86 24.72 -0.91
N GLN A 422 -5.52 24.12 -1.91
CA GLN A 422 -4.84 23.70 -3.14
C GLN A 422 -4.15 24.85 -3.86
N LYS A 423 -4.68 26.07 -3.76
CA LYS A 423 -4.08 27.29 -4.35
C LYS A 423 -2.71 27.65 -3.79
N TYR A 424 -2.37 27.15 -2.59
CA TYR A 424 -1.08 27.38 -1.94
C TYR A 424 -0.07 26.23 -2.20
N LYS A 425 -0.47 25.17 -2.90
CA LYS A 425 0.43 24.04 -3.20
C LYS A 425 1.44 24.43 -4.26
N ASN A 426 2.72 24.34 -3.91
CA ASN A 426 3.85 24.69 -4.76
C ASN A 426 4.84 23.52 -4.82
N GLU A 427 4.63 22.61 -5.76
CA GLU A 427 5.56 21.52 -6.06
C GLU A 427 6.31 21.87 -7.34
N ILE A 428 7.60 22.13 -7.22
CA ILE A 428 8.46 22.38 -8.36
C ILE A 428 9.07 21.04 -8.73
N ARG A 429 8.85 20.59 -9.97
CA ARG A 429 9.49 19.41 -10.52
C ARG A 429 10.48 19.81 -11.59
N GLY A 430 11.63 19.15 -11.55
CA GLY A 430 12.70 19.37 -12.52
C GLY A 430 13.05 18.09 -13.26
N PRO A 431 13.82 18.20 -14.36
CA PRO A 431 14.36 17.05 -15.09
C PRO A 431 15.35 16.22 -14.25
N TRP A 432 15.73 16.72 -13.07
CA TRP A 432 16.63 16.10 -12.11
C TRP A 432 15.91 15.30 -11.01
N ASP A 433 14.57 15.29 -11.01
CA ASP A 433 13.81 14.45 -10.09
C ASP A 433 14.10 12.97 -10.41
N PRO A 434 14.33 12.12 -9.39
CA PRO A 434 14.62 10.71 -9.60
C PRO A 434 13.50 10.08 -10.43
N ALA A 435 13.89 9.47 -11.56
CA ALA A 435 12.97 8.72 -12.39
C ALA A 435 12.27 7.66 -11.52
N ARG A 436 10.95 7.76 -11.39
CA ARG A 436 10.19 6.73 -10.68
C ARG A 436 10.21 5.48 -11.56
N PRO A 437 10.77 4.35 -11.09
CA PRO A 437 10.86 3.15 -11.89
C PRO A 437 9.44 2.71 -12.29
N ILE A 438 9.20 2.62 -13.60
CA ILE A 438 7.98 2.02 -14.13
C ILE A 438 8.17 0.52 -14.00
N ILE A 439 7.68 -0.06 -12.91
CA ILE A 439 7.70 -1.51 -12.71
C ILE A 439 6.70 -2.11 -13.69
N ARG A 440 7.17 -2.48 -14.89
CA ARG A 440 6.40 -3.33 -15.80
C ARG A 440 6.30 -4.71 -15.16
N ARG A 441 5.09 -5.15 -14.85
CA ARG A 441 4.82 -6.46 -14.22
C ARG A 441 5.03 -7.65 -15.17
N ARG A 442 5.42 -7.44 -16.43
CA ARG A 442 5.68 -8.49 -17.41
C ARG A 442 6.92 -8.14 -18.22
N TRP A 443 7.88 -9.05 -18.18
CA TRP A 443 8.89 -9.20 -19.22
C TRP A 443 8.28 -10.20 -20.19
N ASP A 444 7.87 -9.73 -21.36
CA ASP A 444 7.55 -10.60 -22.50
C ASP A 444 8.83 -10.75 -23.34
#